data_AF-T1AQ61-F1
#
_entry.id   AF-T1AQ61-F1
#
_cell.length_a   1.000
_cell.length_b   1.000
_cell.length_c   1.000
_cell.angle_alpha   90.00
_cell.angle_beta   90.00
_cell.angle_gamma   90.00
#
_symmetry.space_group_name_H-M   'P 1'
#
loop_
_entity.id
_entity.type
_entity.pdbx_description
1 polymer ?
#
loop_
_entity_poly.entity_id
_entity_poly.type
_entity_poly.pdbx_seq_one_letter_code
_entity_poly.pdbx_strand_id
1 'polypeptide(L)'
;VRQKIQEPLLMIGDRSRTIDITVTIRGGGIVGQASAARTAVARGLVTWLKDDQLRDMFRHYDRSLLVNDPRRKLPKRPGGRGASKRRQKSYR
;
A
#
# COMPACT_ATOMS: atom_id res chain seq x y z
N VAL A 1 0.83 -5.38 -11.66
CA VAL A 1 1.11 -4.05 -11.05
C VAL A 1 0.01 -3.05 -11.39
N ARG A 2 -0.29 -2.83 -12.68
CA ARG A 2 -1.34 -1.90 -13.14
C ARG A 2 -2.73 -2.13 -12.53
N GLN A 3 -3.20 -3.38 -12.45
CA GLN A 3 -4.54 -3.67 -11.90
C GLN A 3 -4.71 -3.23 -10.44
N LYS A 4 -3.67 -3.38 -9.60
CA LYS A 4 -3.70 -2.91 -8.20
C LYS A 4 -3.92 -1.39 -8.09
N ILE A 5 -3.39 -0.63 -9.03
CA ILE A 5 -3.54 0.83 -9.03
C ILE A 5 -4.95 1.22 -9.50
N GLN A 6 -5.56 0.41 -10.37
CA GLN A 6 -6.89 0.66 -10.94
C GLN A 6 -8.05 0.25 -10.01
N GLU A 7 -7.84 -0.62 -9.03
CA GLU A 7 -8.88 -1.05 -8.07
C GLU A 7 -9.75 0.09 -7.50
N PRO A 8 -9.19 1.15 -6.88
CA PRO A 8 -10.00 2.23 -6.33
C PRO A 8 -10.79 3.02 -7.39
N LEU A 9 -10.29 3.08 -8.64
CA LEU A 9 -10.97 3.73 -9.75
C LEU A 9 -12.16 2.89 -10.24
N LEU A 10 -11.97 1.57 -10.34
CA LEU A 10 -13.02 0.64 -10.75
C LEU A 10 -14.19 0.63 -9.77
N MET A 11 -13.93 0.76 -8.46
CA MET A 11 -14.99 0.82 -7.45
C MET A 11 -15.83 2.09 -7.49
N ILE A 12 -15.24 3.20 -7.94
CA ILE A 12 -15.94 4.47 -8.09
C ILE A 12 -16.78 4.52 -9.38
N GLY A 13 -16.46 3.66 -10.35
CA GLY A 13 -17.16 3.59 -11.63
C GLY A 13 -17.05 4.89 -12.40
N ASP A 14 -18.19 5.39 -12.89
CA ASP A 14 -18.24 6.51 -13.85
C ASP A 14 -17.74 7.84 -13.29
N ARG A 15 -17.82 8.05 -11.97
CA ARG A 15 -17.32 9.29 -11.33
C ARG A 15 -15.80 9.46 -11.48
N SER A 16 -15.07 8.40 -11.84
CA SER A 16 -13.63 8.46 -12.10
C SER A 16 -13.28 9.29 -13.35
N ARG A 17 -14.19 9.41 -14.32
CA ARG A 17 -13.93 10.10 -15.59
C ARG A 17 -13.86 11.62 -15.46
N THR A 18 -14.38 12.18 -14.37
CA THR A 18 -14.41 13.61 -14.11
C THR A 18 -13.19 14.10 -13.33
N ILE A 19 -12.33 13.19 -12.88
CA ILE A 19 -11.26 13.50 -11.92
C ILE A 19 -9.90 13.21 -12.55
N ASP A 20 -9.08 14.25 -12.67
CA ASP A 20 -7.67 14.10 -13.04
C ASP A 20 -6.81 13.85 -11.80
N ILE A 21 -5.99 12.80 -11.85
CA ILE A 21 -5.20 12.36 -10.70
C ILE A 21 -3.72 12.26 -11.09
N THR A 22 -2.88 13.05 -10.42
CA THR A 22 -1.42 12.96 -10.53
C THR A 22 -0.85 12.51 -9.19
N VAL A 23 -0.01 11.46 -9.21
CA VAL A 23 0.62 10.92 -8.00
C VAL A 23 2.13 10.86 -8.20
N THR A 24 2.89 11.48 -7.29
CA THR A 24 4.36 11.41 -7.27
C THR A 24 4.81 10.55 -6.10
N ILE A 25 5.61 9.51 -6.38
CA ILE A 25 6.10 8.55 -5.38
C ILE A 25 7.62 8.51 -5.47
N ARG A 26 8.30 8.51 -4.32
CA ARG A 26 9.77 8.44 -4.23
C ARG A 26 10.19 7.30 -3.32
N GLY A 27 11.20 6.55 -3.74
CA GLY A 27 11.75 5.40 -3.01
C GLY A 27 10.92 4.11 -3.14
N GLY A 28 11.32 3.08 -2.39
CA GLY A 28 10.70 1.75 -2.45
C GLY A 28 11.08 0.95 -3.70
N GLY A 29 10.35 -0.15 -3.94
CA GLY A 29 10.43 -0.94 -5.18
C GLY A 29 9.10 -0.92 -5.94
N ILE A 30 9.08 -1.48 -7.15
CA ILE A 30 7.94 -1.41 -8.08
C ILE A 30 6.60 -1.80 -7.42
N VAL A 31 6.57 -2.91 -6.67
CA VAL A 31 5.36 -3.37 -5.99
C VAL A 31 4.95 -2.45 -4.85
N GLY A 32 5.91 -1.97 -4.06
CA GLY A 32 5.66 -1.05 -2.95
C GLY A 32 5.16 0.31 -3.42
N GLN A 33 5.71 0.81 -4.53
CA GLN A 33 5.25 2.02 -5.18
C GLN A 33 3.81 1.87 -5.70
N ALA A 34 3.46 0.73 -6.29
CA ALA A 34 2.08 0.49 -6.73
C ALA A 34 1.09 0.42 -5.57
N SER A 35 1.46 -0.20 -4.45
CA SER A 35 0.64 -0.17 -3.23
C SER A 35 0.51 1.24 -2.66
N ALA A 36 1.59 2.04 -2.66
CA ALA A 36 1.54 3.43 -2.22
C ALA A 36 0.63 4.28 -3.14
N ALA A 37 0.71 4.08 -4.46
CA ALA A 37 -0.17 4.73 -5.43
C ALA A 37 -1.63 4.38 -5.15
N ARG A 38 -1.92 3.09 -4.98
CA ARG A 38 -3.27 2.58 -4.67
C ARG A 38 -3.86 3.26 -3.42
N THR A 39 -3.10 3.31 -2.33
CA THR A 39 -3.55 3.95 -1.07
C THR A 39 -3.72 5.47 -1.23
N ALA A 40 -2.80 6.14 -1.94
CA ALA A 40 -2.87 7.58 -2.16
C ALA A 40 -4.11 7.97 -2.98
N VAL A 41 -4.38 7.23 -4.06
CA VAL A 41 -5.58 7.42 -4.90
C VAL A 41 -6.85 7.22 -4.09
N ALA A 42 -6.97 6.11 -3.34
CA ALA A 42 -8.15 5.83 -2.54
C ALA A 42 -8.43 6.93 -1.48
N ARG A 43 -7.40 7.38 -0.76
CA ARG A 43 -7.54 8.49 0.21
C ARG A 43 -7.90 9.81 -0.43
N GLY A 44 -7.29 10.12 -1.58
CA GLY A 44 -7.60 11.32 -2.35
C GLY A 44 -9.06 11.36 -2.78
N LEU A 45 -9.59 10.22 -3.26
CA LEU A 45 -10.98 10.10 -3.69
C LEU A 45 -11.98 10.26 -2.54
N VAL A 46 -11.74 9.63 -1.39
CA VAL A 46 -12.59 9.80 -0.20
C VAL A 46 -12.59 11.26 0.25
N THR A 47 -11.43 11.91 0.23
CA THR A 47 -11.28 13.31 0.66
C THR A 47 -11.96 14.28 -0.31
N TRP A 48 -11.86 14.00 -1.62
CA TRP A 48 -12.44 14.82 -2.68
C TRP A 48 -13.97 14.72 -2.71
N LEU A 49 -14.51 13.49 -2.69
CA LEU A 49 -15.95 13.25 -2.80
C LEU A 49 -16.70 13.46 -1.47
N LYS A 50 -16.00 13.43 -0.32
CA LYS A 50 -16.58 13.54 1.03
C LYS A 50 -17.77 12.58 1.27
N ASP A 51 -17.71 11.41 0.65
CA ASP A 51 -18.75 10.39 0.70
C ASP A 51 -18.35 9.30 1.72
N ASP A 52 -19.08 9.25 2.84
CA ASP A 52 -18.81 8.26 3.90
C ASP A 52 -19.16 6.83 3.45
N GLN A 53 -20.11 6.66 2.51
CA GLN A 53 -20.44 5.34 1.96
C GLN A 53 -19.27 4.78 1.15
N LEU A 54 -18.57 5.65 0.41
CA LEU A 54 -17.36 5.28 -0.34
C LEU A 54 -16.24 4.83 0.62
N ARG A 55 -16.07 5.53 1.74
CA ARG A 55 -15.08 5.17 2.76
C ARG A 55 -15.38 3.80 3.36
N ASP A 56 -16.64 3.53 3.69
CA ASP A 56 -17.05 2.26 4.27
C ASP A 56 -16.93 1.12 3.27
N MET A 57 -17.29 1.35 2.00
CA MET A 57 -17.07 0.39 0.91
C MET A 57 -15.58 0.05 0.75
N PHE A 58 -14.68 1.04 0.72
CA PHE A 58 -13.24 0.79 0.67
C PHE A 58 -12.74 0.01 1.88
N ARG A 59 -13.25 0.32 3.08
CA ARG A 59 -12.88 -0.37 4.32
C ARG A 59 -13.37 -1.82 4.34
N HIS A 60 -14.56 -2.09 3.79
CA HIS A 60 -15.12 -3.44 3.68
C HIS A 60 -14.40 -4.29 2.64
N TYR A 61 -14.01 -3.70 1.52
CA TYR A 61 -13.25 -4.42 0.51
C TYR A 61 -11.83 -4.74 0.99
N ASP A 62 -11.05 -3.72 1.36
CA ASP A 62 -9.68 -3.90 1.81
C ASP A 62 -9.22 -2.71 2.64
N ARG A 63 -8.96 -2.96 3.93
CA ARG A 63 -8.47 -1.96 4.87
C ARG A 63 -7.16 -1.29 4.41
N SER A 64 -6.32 -1.97 3.61
CA SER A 64 -5.06 -1.43 3.11
C SER A 64 -5.21 -0.30 2.08
N LEU A 65 -6.41 -0.12 1.50
CA LEU A 65 -6.74 1.05 0.67
C LEU A 65 -6.71 2.35 1.46
N LEU A 66 -7.12 2.30 2.74
CA LEU A 66 -7.22 3.48 3.58
C LEU A 66 -6.13 3.55 4.64
N VAL A 67 -5.63 2.42 5.13
CA VAL A 67 -4.66 2.34 6.23
C VAL A 67 -3.33 1.82 5.72
N ASN A 68 -2.25 2.52 6.08
CA ASN A 68 -0.90 2.08 5.71
C ASN A 68 -0.50 0.85 6.50
N ASP A 69 0.21 -0.07 5.86
CA ASP A 69 0.89 -1.16 6.53
C ASP A 69 2.12 -0.63 7.29
N PRO A 70 2.19 -0.78 8.63
CA PRO A 70 3.29 -0.26 9.43
C PRO A 70 4.59 -1.08 9.33
N ARG A 71 4.58 -2.24 8.65
CA ARG A 71 5.74 -3.14 8.60
C ARG A 71 6.96 -2.49 7.97
N ARG A 72 8.12 -2.67 8.61
CA ARG A 72 9.44 -2.25 8.13
C ARG A 72 10.45 -3.37 8.27
N LYS A 73 11.50 -3.35 7.45
CA LYS A 73 12.59 -4.33 7.54
C LYS A 73 13.29 -4.18 8.89
N LEU A 74 13.39 -5.28 9.62
CA LEU A 74 14.12 -5.31 10.89
C LEU A 74 15.63 -5.05 10.67
N PRO A 75 16.30 -4.37 11.61
CA PRO A 75 17.74 -4.19 11.55
C PRO A 75 18.47 -5.53 11.67
N LYS A 76 19.69 -5.59 11.13
CA LYS A 76 20.56 -6.76 11.25
C LYS A 76 21.01 -6.90 12.70
N ARG A 77 20.88 -8.09 13.29
CA ARG A 77 21.42 -8.41 14.62
C ARG A 77 22.84 -8.99 14.49
N PRO A 78 23.72 -8.78 15.49
CA PRO A 78 25.07 -9.33 15.48
C PRO A 78 25.07 -10.87 15.56
N GLY A 79 26.17 -11.51 15.14
CA GLY A 79 26.33 -12.98 15.20
C GLY A 79 25.60 -13.77 14.11
N GLY A 80 25.00 -13.09 13.13
CA GLY A 80 24.18 -13.70 12.09
C GLY A 80 24.23 -12.96 10.75
N ARG A 81 23.77 -13.61 9.68
CA ARG A 81 23.70 -12.96 8.35
C ARG A 81 22.52 -11.99 8.23
N GLY A 82 21.45 -12.17 9.01
CA GLY A 82 20.24 -11.34 8.96
C GLY A 82 19.74 -10.89 10.35
N ALA A 83 18.50 -10.42 10.41
CA ALA A 83 17.86 -10.00 11.66
C ALA A 83 17.73 -11.17 12.67
N SER A 84 17.33 -12.35 12.21
CA SER A 84 17.11 -13.53 13.09
C SER A 84 17.99 -14.72 12.76
N LYS A 85 18.60 -14.77 11.57
CA LYS A 85 19.39 -15.94 11.10
C LYS A 85 20.73 -16.01 11.82
N ARG A 86 20.90 -17.00 12.71
CA ARG A 86 22.16 -17.34 13.38
C ARG A 86 23.03 -18.27 12.53
N ARG A 87 24.33 -18.34 12.83
CA ARG A 87 25.24 -19.33 12.22
C ARG A 87 24.91 -20.73 12.76
N GLN A 88 25.08 -21.75 11.92
CA GLN A 88 24.97 -23.14 12.35
C GLN A 88 26.04 -23.44 13.40
N LYS A 89 25.66 -24.09 14.49
CA LYS A 89 26.60 -24.54 15.52
C LYS A 89 27.16 -25.91 15.12
N SER A 90 28.46 -26.10 15.29
CA SER A 90 29.11 -27.41 15.28
C SER A 90 29.77 -27.61 16.64
N TYR A 91 29.43 -28.71 17.30
CA TYR A 91 30.13 -29.14 18.50
C TYR A 91 31.25 -30.11 18.13
N ARG A 92 32.20 -30.31 19.04
CA ARG A 92 33.23 -31.34 18.94
C ARG A 92 32.73 -32.60 19.61
#